data_AF-A0A923I4I6-F1
#
_entry.id   AF-A0A923I4I6-F1
#
_cell.length_a   1.000
_cell.length_b   1.000
_cell.length_c   1.000
_cell.angle_alpha   90.00
_cell.angle_beta   90.00
_cell.angle_gamma   90.00
#
_symmetry.space_group_name_H-M   'P 1'
#
loop_
_entity.id
_entity.type
_entity.pdbx_description
1 polymer ?
#
loop_
_entity_poly.entity_id
_entity_poly.type
_entity_poly.pdbx_seq_one_letter_code
_entity_poly.pdbx_strand_id
1 'polypeptide(L)'
;MEPSVATVIITGLVLVFAILVLLYLIITLQGKIFVSIDNKKKAKTEAAKAVPAPAAKAAPAAPAPVVQAGISGEVVAAISAAVAAVSDGPVAVRSIAKAPARKNGWGLAAVYSYTEPF
;
A
#
# COMPACT_ATOMS: atom_id res chain seq x y z
N MET A 1 42.81 34.95 16.12
CA MET A 1 41.49 35.17 15.52
C MET A 1 40.68 33.89 15.79
N GLU A 2 40.11 33.76 16.99
CA GLU A 2 39.35 32.57 17.34
C GLU A 2 38.05 32.54 16.52
N PRO A 3 37.64 31.39 15.96
CA PRO A 3 36.36 31.29 15.30
C PRO A 3 35.28 31.61 16.33
N SER A 4 34.68 32.80 16.21
CA SER A 4 33.62 33.22 17.12
C SER A 4 32.49 32.20 17.06
N VAL A 5 32.02 31.80 18.25
CA VAL A 5 30.83 30.97 18.43
C VAL A 5 29.65 31.48 17.60
N ALA A 6 29.59 32.80 17.37
CA ALA A 6 28.68 33.45 16.44
C ALA A 6 28.68 32.84 15.03
N THR A 7 29.85 32.54 14.45
CA THR A 7 29.95 31.92 13.13
C THR A 7 29.29 30.55 13.15
N VAL A 8 29.58 29.70 14.14
CA VAL A 8 28.98 28.35 14.26
C VAL A 8 27.46 28.42 14.35
N ILE A 9 26.94 29.38 15.13
CA ILE A 9 25.50 29.61 15.25
C ILE A 9 24.89 30.06 13.92
N ILE A 10 25.54 31.00 13.23
CA ILE A 10 25.07 31.50 11.92
C ILE A 10 25.09 30.37 10.89
N THR A 11 26.18 29.60 10.79
CA THR A 11 26.28 28.48 9.86
C THR A 11 25.26 27.40 10.18
N GLY A 12 24.99 27.13 11.47
CA GLY A 12 23.96 26.20 11.91
C GLY A 12 22.56 26.67 11.51
N LEU A 13 22.23 27.94 11.74
CA LEU A 13 20.95 28.54 11.34
C LEU A 13 20.74 28.45 9.82
N VAL A 14 21.78 28.76 9.04
CA VAL A 14 21.75 28.69 7.57
C VAL A 14 21.62 27.24 7.09
N LEU A 15 22.37 26.30 7.67
CA LEU A 15 22.33 24.89 7.30
C LEU A 15 20.95 24.28 7.59
N VAL A 16 20.36 24.60 8.74
CA VAL A 16 19.01 24.17 9.12
C VAL A 16 17.98 24.72 8.12
N PHE A 17 18.06 26.00 7.78
CA PHE A 17 17.16 26.62 6.81
C PHE A 17 17.31 26.01 5.41
N ALA A 18 18.54 25.75 4.95
CA ALA A 18 18.79 25.11 3.66
C ALA A 18 18.16 23.72 3.57
N ILE A 19 18.29 22.90 4.62
CA ILE A 19 17.70 21.56 4.68
C ILE A 19 16.17 21.64 4.73
N LEU A 20 15.60 22.54 5.53
CA LEU A 20 14.15 22.75 5.61
C LEU A 20 13.55 23.12 4.25
N VAL A 21 14.18 24.04 3.52
CA VAL A 21 13.74 24.45 2.17
C VAL A 21 13.87 23.30 1.18
N LEU A 22 14.97 22.53 1.21
CA LEU A 22 15.17 21.38 0.35
C LEU A 22 14.11 20.28 0.59
N LEU A 23 13.84 19.95 1.86
CA LEU A 23 12.78 19.00 2.22
C LEU A 23 11.39 19.51 1.83
N TYR A 24 11.10 20.80 2.06
CA TYR A 24 9.84 21.42 1.65
C TYR A 24 9.63 21.32 0.12
N LEU A 25 10.68 21.55 -0.67
CA LEU A 25 10.62 21.44 -2.11
C LEU A 25 10.34 20.00 -2.57
N ILE A 26 10.99 19.00 -1.95
CA ILE A 26 10.75 17.59 -2.28
C ILE A 26 9.32 17.18 -1.89
N ILE A 27 8.85 17.57 -0.71
CA ILE A 27 7.48 17.27 -0.24
C ILE A 27 6.43 17.91 -1.14
N THR A 28 6.63 19.16 -1.57
CA THR A 28 5.69 19.86 -2.46
C THR A 28 5.68 19.26 -3.87
N LEU A 29 6.83 18.83 -4.42
CA LEU A 29 6.87 18.14 -5.70
C LEU A 29 6.17 16.77 -5.63
N GLN A 30 6.47 15.98 -4.60
CA GLN A 30 5.79 14.70 -4.40
C GLN A 30 4.29 14.87 -4.13
N GLY A 31 3.90 15.91 -3.37
CA GLY A 31 2.51 16.29 -3.14
C GLY A 31 1.79 16.71 -4.42
N LYS A 32 2.40 17.53 -5.28
CA LYS A 32 1.84 17.95 -6.57
C LYS A 32 1.65 16.77 -7.53
N ILE A 33 2.57 15.81 -7.52
CA ILE A 33 2.49 14.60 -8.35
C ILE A 33 1.41 13.65 -7.80
N PHE A 34 1.32 13.45 -6.48
CA PHE A 34 0.27 12.64 -5.86
C PHE A 34 -1.14 13.23 -6.09
N VAL A 35 -1.29 14.56 -5.97
CA VAL A 35 -2.56 15.25 -6.25
C VAL A 35 -2.97 15.12 -7.72
N SER A 36 -2.01 15.21 -8.65
CA SER A 36 -2.30 15.07 -10.09
C SER A 36 -2.72 13.65 -10.48
N ILE A 37 -2.16 12.63 -9.83
CA ILE A 37 -2.54 11.22 -10.05
C ILE A 37 -3.89 10.91 -9.40
N ASP A 38 -4.17 11.44 -8.20
CA ASP A 38 -5.47 11.26 -7.54
C ASP A 38 -6.61 11.91 -8.33
N ASN A 39 -6.40 13.11 -8.87
CA ASN A 39 -7.38 13.78 -9.75
C ASN A 39 -7.70 12.97 -11.02
N LYS A 40 -6.70 12.28 -11.61
CA LYS A 40 -6.96 11.35 -12.73
C LYS A 40 -7.69 10.08 -12.31
N LYS A 41 -7.44 9.55 -11.11
CA LYS A 41 -8.17 8.39 -10.58
C LYS A 41 -9.63 8.72 -10.24
N LYS A 42 -9.93 9.92 -9.75
CA LYS A 42 -11.31 10.36 -9.54
C LYS A 42 -12.10 10.47 -10.85
N ALA A 43 -11.50 11.01 -11.91
CA ALA A 43 -12.15 11.09 -13.23
C ALA A 43 -12.43 9.72 -13.88
N LYS A 44 -11.62 8.68 -13.58
CA LYS A 44 -11.83 7.34 -14.14
C LYS A 44 -12.86 6.49 -13.36
N THR A 45 -13.19 6.88 -12.12
CA THR A 45 -14.11 6.10 -11.28
C THR A 45 -15.59 6.30 -11.66
N GLU A 46 -15.95 7.42 -12.30
CA GLU A 46 -17.31 7.62 -12.84
C GLU A 46 -17.55 6.94 -14.19
N ALA A 47 -16.51 6.69 -14.99
CA ALA A 47 -16.66 6.07 -16.33
C ALA A 47 -16.80 4.54 -16.31
N ALA A 48 -16.53 3.88 -15.18
CA ALA A 48 -16.56 2.40 -15.09
C ALA A 48 -17.92 1.82 -14.65
N LYS A 49 -18.95 2.65 -14.42
CA LYS A 49 -20.29 2.17 -14.01
C LYS A 49 -21.27 1.99 -15.17
N ALA A 50 -20.85 2.22 -16.42
CA ALA A 50 -21.75 2.22 -17.58
C ALA A 50 -21.26 1.33 -18.72
N VAL A 51 -21.01 0.03 -18.46
CA VAL A 51 -21.15 -0.98 -19.54
C VAL A 51 -21.80 -2.23 -18.96
N PRO A 52 -23.08 -2.48 -19.24
CA PRO A 52 -23.72 -3.75 -18.94
C PRO A 52 -23.28 -4.80 -19.98
N ALA A 53 -22.73 -5.92 -19.49
CA ALA A 53 -22.65 -7.27 -20.10
C ALA A 53 -21.88 -7.41 -21.47
N PRO A 54 -21.20 -8.56 -21.71
CA PRO A 54 -21.92 -9.78 -22.03
C PRO A 54 -21.38 -11.03 -21.32
N ALA A 55 -22.31 -11.89 -20.90
CA ALA A 55 -22.04 -13.28 -20.60
C ALA A 55 -21.42 -13.97 -21.83
N ALA A 56 -20.21 -14.51 -21.70
CA ALA A 56 -19.59 -15.34 -22.72
C ALA A 56 -18.97 -16.59 -22.08
N LYS A 57 -19.73 -17.69 -22.22
CA LYS A 57 -19.37 -19.11 -22.37
C LYS A 57 -18.32 -19.74 -21.41
N ALA A 58 -18.83 -20.72 -20.67
CA ALA A 58 -18.14 -21.68 -19.82
C ALA A 58 -17.19 -22.64 -20.57
N ALA A 59 -16.09 -23.02 -19.92
CA ALA A 59 -15.48 -24.38 -19.86
C ALA A 59 -14.17 -24.34 -19.03
N PRO A 60 -13.74 -25.42 -18.35
CA PRO A 60 -14.41 -26.29 -17.37
C PRO A 60 -14.03 -25.92 -15.92
N ALA A 61 -14.83 -26.40 -14.97
CA ALA A 61 -14.68 -26.16 -13.53
C ALA A 61 -13.36 -26.71 -12.95
N ALA A 62 -12.38 -25.83 -12.75
CA ALA A 62 -11.55 -25.89 -11.55
C ALA A 62 -12.32 -25.15 -10.45
N PRO A 63 -12.32 -25.63 -9.18
CA PRO A 63 -13.09 -24.99 -8.12
C PRO A 63 -12.72 -23.53 -8.07
N ALA A 64 -13.64 -22.66 -8.49
CA ALA A 64 -13.39 -21.23 -8.53
C ALA A 64 -12.96 -20.83 -7.11
N PRO A 65 -11.77 -20.24 -6.92
CA PRO A 65 -11.34 -19.83 -5.60
C PRO A 65 -12.46 -19.00 -4.99
N VAL A 66 -12.82 -19.30 -3.75
CA VAL A 66 -13.81 -18.50 -3.04
C VAL A 66 -13.17 -17.14 -2.78
N VAL A 67 -13.46 -16.17 -3.64
CA VAL A 67 -12.94 -14.80 -3.57
C VAL A 67 -13.94 -13.95 -2.81
N GLN A 68 -13.49 -13.26 -1.76
CA GLN A 68 -14.34 -12.29 -1.04
C GLN A 68 -14.84 -11.18 -2.00
N ALA A 69 -16.11 -10.82 -1.87
CA ALA A 69 -16.74 -9.76 -2.65
C ALA A 69 -15.95 -8.44 -2.49
N GLY A 70 -15.54 -7.85 -3.62
CA GLY A 70 -14.75 -6.61 -3.65
C GLY A 70 -13.23 -6.81 -3.70
N ILE A 71 -12.75 -7.96 -4.18
CA ILE A 71 -11.37 -8.20 -4.61
C ILE A 71 -11.34 -8.26 -6.14
N SER A 72 -10.53 -7.40 -6.78
CA SER A 72 -10.41 -7.34 -8.24
C SER A 72 -9.70 -8.57 -8.81
N GLY A 73 -10.06 -8.98 -10.03
CA GLY A 73 -9.44 -10.12 -10.72
C GLY A 73 -7.92 -10.01 -10.88
N GLU A 74 -7.38 -8.80 -10.99
CA GLU A 74 -5.93 -8.54 -11.00
C GLU A 74 -5.24 -8.99 -9.71
N VAL A 75 -5.88 -8.76 -8.55
CA VAL A 75 -5.34 -9.15 -7.24
C VAL A 75 -5.37 -10.67 -7.10
N VAL A 76 -6.42 -11.31 -7.61
CA VAL A 76 -6.54 -12.77 -7.64
C VAL A 76 -5.44 -13.38 -8.53
N ALA A 77 -5.20 -12.80 -9.70
CA ALA A 77 -4.14 -13.23 -10.61
C ALA A 77 -2.75 -13.06 -9.98
N ALA A 78 -2.47 -11.90 -9.38
CA ALA A 78 -1.20 -11.64 -8.71
C ALA A 78 -0.95 -12.60 -7.53
N ILE A 79 -1.96 -12.87 -6.71
CA ILE A 79 -1.86 -13.84 -5.60
C ILE A 79 -1.63 -15.25 -6.15
N SER A 80 -2.36 -15.66 -7.20
CA SER A 80 -2.17 -16.99 -7.80
C SER A 80 -0.78 -17.17 -8.41
N ALA A 81 -0.22 -16.12 -9.04
CA ALA A 81 1.14 -16.12 -9.57
C ALA A 81 2.20 -16.17 -8.46
N ALA A 82 2.00 -15.42 -7.37
CA ALA A 82 2.90 -15.45 -6.22
C ALA A 82 2.90 -16.83 -5.53
N VAL A 83 1.73 -17.46 -5.38
CA VAL A 83 1.62 -18.83 -4.84
C VAL A 83 2.32 -19.81 -5.77
N ALA A 84 2.16 -19.69 -7.09
CA ALA A 84 2.85 -20.54 -8.06
C ALA A 84 4.37 -20.35 -8.04
N ALA A 85 4.87 -19.15 -7.75
CA ALA A 85 6.31 -18.88 -7.69
C ALA A 85 6.99 -19.40 -6.40
N VAL A 86 6.24 -19.56 -5.31
CA VAL A 86 6.76 -20.02 -4.01
C VAL A 86 6.53 -21.53 -3.81
N SER A 87 5.65 -22.14 -4.60
CA SER A 87 5.32 -23.56 -4.48
C SER A 87 6.10 -24.39 -5.51
N ASP A 88 6.88 -25.36 -5.05
CA ASP A 88 7.65 -26.30 -5.89
C ASP A 88 6.76 -27.42 -6.51
N GLY A 89 5.47 -27.17 -6.70
CA GLY A 89 4.50 -28.16 -7.17
C GLY A 89 3.15 -27.55 -7.58
N PRO A 90 2.25 -28.34 -8.20
CA PRO A 90 0.96 -27.84 -8.68
C PRO A 90 0.02 -27.51 -7.51
N VAL A 91 -0.14 -26.21 -7.22
CA VAL A 91 -0.99 -25.69 -6.15
C VAL A 91 -2.23 -24.98 -6.72
N ALA A 92 -3.40 -25.33 -6.18
CA ALA A 92 -4.66 -24.65 -6.48
C ALA A 92 -5.06 -23.73 -5.33
N VAL A 93 -5.37 -22.46 -5.65
CA VAL A 93 -5.85 -21.50 -4.65
C VAL A 93 -7.30 -21.81 -4.29
N ARG A 94 -7.57 -22.06 -3.00
CA ARG A 94 -8.90 -22.47 -2.51
C ARG A 94 -9.77 -21.28 -2.09
N SER A 95 -9.18 -20.25 -1.50
CA SER A 95 -9.89 -19.03 -1.12
C SER A 95 -8.96 -17.82 -1.10
N ILE A 96 -9.51 -16.65 -1.38
CA ILE A 96 -8.81 -15.37 -1.35
C ILE A 96 -9.65 -14.39 -0.55
N ALA A 97 -9.09 -13.94 0.58
CA ALA A 97 -9.73 -13.02 1.52
C ALA A 97 -8.86 -11.80 1.73
N LYS A 98 -9.48 -10.63 1.98
CA LYS A 98 -8.75 -9.49 2.51
C LYS A 98 -8.22 -9.85 3.88
N ALA A 99 -6.93 -9.66 4.10
CA ALA A 99 -6.38 -9.76 5.44
C ALA A 99 -7.18 -8.80 6.34
N PRO A 100 -7.66 -9.26 7.51
CA PRO A 100 -8.23 -8.32 8.48
C PRO A 100 -7.15 -7.26 8.75
N ALA A 101 -7.57 -6.00 8.83
CA ALA A 101 -6.67 -4.90 9.15
C ALA A 101 -5.81 -5.35 10.34
N ARG A 102 -4.48 -5.42 10.16
CA ARG A 102 -3.59 -5.90 11.22
C ARG A 102 -3.91 -5.06 12.44
N LYS A 103 -4.35 -5.72 13.52
CA LYS A 103 -4.36 -5.07 14.82
C LYS A 103 -2.93 -4.60 15.04
N ASN A 104 -2.77 -3.29 15.23
CA ASN A 104 -1.49 -2.65 15.51
C ASN A 104 -0.69 -3.46 16.54
N GLY A 105 0.64 -3.46 16.46
CA GLY A 105 1.50 -4.27 17.34
C GLY A 105 1.20 -4.10 18.82
N TRP A 106 0.70 -2.91 19.22
CA TRP A 106 0.18 -2.59 20.55
C TRP A 106 -1.03 -3.44 20.97
N GLY A 107 -2.00 -3.64 20.07
CA GLY A 107 -3.19 -4.44 20.34
C GLY A 107 -2.92 -5.94 20.37
N LEU A 108 -1.92 -6.43 19.62
CA LEU A 108 -1.47 -7.82 19.71
C LEU A 108 -0.61 -8.06 20.96
N ALA A 109 0.27 -7.12 21.29
CA ALA A 109 1.10 -7.19 22.50
C ALA A 109 0.26 -7.17 23.77
N ALA A 110 -0.78 -6.32 23.84
CA ALA A 110 -1.69 -6.30 24.99
C ALA A 110 -2.37 -7.65 25.22
N VAL A 111 -2.91 -8.27 24.17
CA VAL A 111 -3.54 -9.60 24.28
C VAL A 111 -2.53 -10.65 24.75
N TYR A 112 -1.30 -10.60 24.24
CA TYR A 112 -0.23 -11.50 24.67
C TYR A 112 0.10 -11.33 26.16
N SER A 113 0.26 -10.08 26.62
CA SER A 113 0.54 -9.74 28.03
C SER A 113 -0.59 -10.13 29.00
N TYR A 114 -1.85 -10.21 28.55
CA TYR A 114 -2.96 -10.71 29.37
C TYR A 114 -3.05 -12.24 29.43
N THR A 115 -2.28 -12.94 28.60
CA THR A 115 -2.32 -14.41 28.50
C THR A 115 -1.03 -15.09 28.95
N GLU A 116 -0.03 -14.32 29.38
CA GLU A 116 1.13 -14.91 30.07
C GLU A 116 0.71 -15.37 31.49
N PRO A 117 1.00 -16.62 31.88
CA PRO A 117 0.69 -17.10 33.22
C PRO A 117 1.58 -16.44 34.27
N PHE A 118 1.01 -16.20 35.45
CA PHE A 118 1.69 -15.66 36.63
C PHE A 118 2.56 -16.69 37.35
#